data_AF-A0A1A8GX24-F1
#
_entry.id   AF-A0A1A8GX24-F1
#
_cell.length_a   1.000
_cell.length_b   1.000
_cell.length_c   1.000
_cell.angle_alpha   90.00
_cell.angle_beta   90.00
_cell.angle_gamma   90.00
#
_symmetry.space_group_name_H-M   'P 1'
#
loop_
_entity.id
_entity.type
_entity.pdbx_description
1 polymer ?
#
loop_
_entity_poly.entity_id
_entity_poly.type
_entity_poly.pdbx_seq_one_letter_code
_entity_poly.pdbx_strand_id
1 'polypeptide(L)'
;HDRALQHYRHHLTIARELRDTQSEARALANLGNFHSWKGEYAQALPYYQQYLALSPGLQDLEGEGKVCHNLGYAHYCLGQYRDAVRYYEQDLALAKDLQEKLAQA
;
A
#
# COMPACT_ATOMS: atom_id res chain seq x y z
N HIS A 1 9.07 2.84 -18.77
CA HIS A 1 8.95 2.66 -17.30
C HIS A 1 9.43 3.88 -16.52
N ASP A 2 10.53 4.55 -16.89
CA ASP A 2 11.06 5.67 -16.10
C ASP A 2 10.14 6.90 -16.00
N ARG A 3 9.31 7.16 -17.03
CA ARG A 3 8.30 8.22 -16.97
C ARG A 3 7.25 7.97 -15.88
N ALA A 4 6.83 6.72 -15.66
CA ALA A 4 5.83 6.40 -14.63
C ALA A 4 6.38 6.70 -13.23
N LEU A 5 7.63 6.34 -12.96
CA LEU A 5 8.31 6.65 -11.71
C LEU A 5 8.40 8.17 -11.47
N GLN A 6 8.75 8.95 -12.50
CA GLN A 6 8.78 10.41 -12.43
C GLN A 6 7.39 10.99 -12.14
N HIS A 7 6.36 10.51 -12.83
CA HIS A 7 4.98 10.95 -12.60
C HIS A 7 4.51 10.64 -11.18
N TYR A 8 4.75 9.44 -10.65
CA TYR A 8 4.33 9.09 -9.30
C TYR A 8 5.09 9.88 -8.23
N ARG A 9 6.39 10.15 -8.42
CA ARG A 9 7.17 11.03 -7.52
C ARG A 9 6.65 12.46 -7.54
N HIS A 10 6.38 13.01 -8.71
CA HIS A 10 5.82 14.35 -8.83
C HIS A 10 4.42 14.45 -8.21
N HIS A 11 3.57 13.44 -8.44
CA HIS A 11 2.27 13.33 -7.79
C HIS A 11 2.39 13.30 -6.26
N LEU A 12 3.33 12.52 -5.71
CA LEU A 12 3.60 12.47 -4.27
C LEU A 12 4.02 13.85 -3.73
N THR A 13 4.91 14.55 -4.42
CA THR A 13 5.35 15.90 -4.03
C THR A 13 4.17 16.87 -3.96
N ILE A 14 3.37 16.95 -5.02
CA ILE A 14 2.21 17.86 -5.08
C ILE A 14 1.19 17.51 -3.98
N ALA A 15 0.89 16.23 -3.78
CA ALA A 15 -0.07 15.82 -2.76
C ALA A 15 0.37 16.25 -1.35
N ARG A 16 1.66 16.13 -1.04
CA ARG A 16 2.24 16.60 0.23
C ARG A 16 2.19 18.11 0.38
N GLU A 17 2.51 18.86 -0.67
CA GLU A 17 2.44 20.33 -0.68
C GLU A 17 1.01 20.84 -0.43
N LEU A 18 0.02 20.15 -1.01
CA LEU A 18 -1.39 20.47 -0.84
C LEU A 18 -2.00 19.91 0.45
N ARG A 19 -1.25 19.07 1.20
CA ARG A 19 -1.75 18.32 2.36
C ARG A 19 -2.99 17.46 2.03
N ASP A 20 -3.00 16.90 0.82
CA ASP A 20 -4.01 15.94 0.38
C ASP A 20 -3.56 14.52 0.72
N THR A 21 -4.01 14.03 1.89
CA THR A 21 -3.67 12.70 2.40
C THR A 21 -4.12 11.58 1.46
N GLN A 22 -5.25 11.74 0.76
CA GLN A 22 -5.78 10.69 -0.11
C GLN A 22 -4.94 10.54 -1.37
N SER A 23 -4.57 11.67 -1.99
CA SER A 23 -3.66 11.68 -3.13
C SER A 23 -2.25 11.22 -2.74
N GLU A 24 -1.77 11.59 -1.55
CA GLU A 24 -0.47 11.14 -1.03
C GLU A 24 -0.44 9.61 -0.91
N ALA A 25 -1.44 9.02 -0.26
CA ALA A 25 -1.55 7.58 -0.13
C ALA A 25 -1.58 6.88 -1.50
N ARG A 26 -2.40 7.38 -2.44
CA ARG A 26 -2.46 6.80 -3.80
C ARG A 26 -1.10 6.87 -4.52
N ALA A 27 -0.36 7.96 -4.38
CA ALA A 27 0.97 8.09 -4.95
C ALA A 27 1.96 7.08 -4.35
N LEU A 28 1.94 6.90 -3.02
CA LEU A 28 2.76 5.93 -2.30
C LEU A 28 2.46 4.50 -2.74
N ALA A 29 1.19 4.10 -2.82
CA ALA A 29 0.81 2.76 -3.30
C ALA A 29 1.32 2.50 -4.72
N ASN A 30 1.23 3.49 -5.62
CA ASN A 30 1.72 3.38 -6.99
C ASN A 30 3.25 3.26 -7.06
N LEU A 31 3.99 3.97 -6.22
CA LEU A 31 5.46 3.84 -6.13
C LEU A 31 5.86 2.45 -5.63
N GLY A 32 5.18 1.94 -4.60
CA GLY A 32 5.38 0.58 -4.12
C GLY A 32 5.13 -0.44 -5.22
N ASN A 33 4.00 -0.32 -5.93
CA ASN A 33 3.62 -1.21 -7.03
C ASN A 33 4.63 -1.18 -8.17
N PHE A 34 5.15 0.00 -8.52
CA PHE A 34 6.17 0.16 -9.54
C PHE A 34 7.43 -0.65 -9.22
N HIS A 35 7.95 -0.52 -7.98
CA HIS A 35 9.14 -1.26 -7.55
C HIS A 35 8.87 -2.78 -7.44
N SER A 36 7.71 -3.16 -6.88
CA SER A 36 7.31 -4.56 -6.77
C SER A 36 7.22 -5.24 -8.15
N TRP A 37 6.64 -4.55 -9.15
CA TRP A 37 6.56 -5.04 -10.53
C TRP A 37 7.93 -5.22 -11.19
N LYS A 38 8.94 -4.42 -10.80
CA LYS A 38 10.33 -4.57 -11.24
C LYS A 38 11.10 -5.66 -10.47
N GLY A 39 10.49 -6.32 -9.50
CA GLY A 39 11.17 -7.25 -8.59
C GLY A 39 12.04 -6.56 -7.53
N GLU A 40 11.94 -5.22 -7.41
CA GLU A 40 12.70 -4.40 -6.47
C GLU A 40 11.97 -4.35 -5.12
N TYR A 41 11.66 -5.50 -4.53
CA TYR A 41 10.77 -5.61 -3.36
C TYR A 41 11.25 -4.80 -2.15
N ALA A 42 12.56 -4.76 -1.90
CA ALA A 42 13.13 -3.96 -0.81
C ALA A 42 12.88 -2.45 -0.99
N GLN A 43 12.82 -1.96 -2.24
CA GLN A 43 12.50 -0.57 -2.55
C GLN A 43 10.99 -0.29 -2.47
N ALA A 44 10.15 -1.31 -2.64
CA ALA A 44 8.69 -1.19 -2.53
C ALA A 44 8.21 -1.04 -1.08
N LEU A 45 8.82 -1.77 -0.14
CA LEU A 45 8.45 -1.79 1.28
C LEU A 45 8.24 -0.39 1.91
N PRO A 46 9.19 0.58 1.81
CA PRO A 46 9.02 1.87 2.47
C PRO A 46 7.84 2.69 1.94
N TYR A 47 7.44 2.48 0.69
CA TYR A 47 6.27 3.16 0.12
C TYR A 47 4.96 2.60 0.65
N TYR A 48 4.85 1.27 0.72
CA TYR A 48 3.69 0.62 1.31
C TYR A 48 3.57 0.90 2.82
N GLN A 49 4.68 0.94 3.55
CA GLN A 49 4.68 1.29 4.97
C GLN A 49 4.23 2.74 5.21
N GLN A 50 4.68 3.68 4.36
CA GLN A 50 4.18 5.06 4.41
C GLN A 50 2.68 5.15 4.11
N TYR A 51 2.17 4.34 3.17
CA TYR A 51 0.72 4.26 2.94
C TYR A 51 -0.03 3.83 4.20
N LEU A 52 0.42 2.75 4.87
CA LEU A 52 -0.23 2.25 6.09
C LEU A 52 -0.17 3.25 7.24
N ALA A 53 0.84 4.11 7.29
CA ALA A 53 0.89 5.19 8.28
C ALA A 53 -0.22 6.25 8.07
N LEU A 54 -0.73 6.38 6.84
CA LEU A 54 -1.81 7.30 6.49
C LEU A 54 -3.20 6.65 6.53
N SER A 55 -3.28 5.31 6.44
CA SER A 55 -4.55 4.58 6.28
C SER A 55 -5.62 4.89 7.35
N PRO A 56 -5.30 5.13 8.64
CA PRO A 56 -6.33 5.45 9.63
C PRO A 56 -7.11 6.73 9.31
N GLY A 57 -6.51 7.67 8.58
CA GLY A 57 -7.16 8.91 8.14
C GLY A 57 -7.94 8.80 6.83
N LEU A 58 -7.79 7.69 6.08
CA LEU A 58 -8.41 7.51 4.77
C LEU A 58 -9.79 6.85 4.84
N GLN A 59 -10.02 6.03 5.88
CA GLN A 59 -11.21 5.18 5.99
C GLN A 59 -11.42 4.26 4.77
N ASP A 60 -10.33 3.93 4.05
CA ASP A 60 -10.32 3.08 2.86
C ASP A 60 -9.80 1.67 3.21
N LEU A 61 -10.72 0.82 3.69
CA LEU A 61 -10.40 -0.56 4.06
C LEU A 61 -9.93 -1.39 2.86
N GLU A 62 -10.50 -1.15 1.68
CA GLU A 62 -10.14 -1.90 0.47
C GLU A 62 -8.71 -1.56 0.03
N GLY A 63 -8.37 -0.27 0.04
CA GLY A 63 -7.02 0.20 -0.23
C GLY A 63 -6.00 -0.30 0.80
N GLU A 64 -6.36 -0.30 2.09
CA GLU A 64 -5.51 -0.84 3.15
C GLU A 64 -5.24 -2.34 2.95
N GLY A 65 -6.28 -3.14 2.68
CA GLY A 65 -6.14 -4.59 2.42
C GLY A 65 -5.20 -4.86 1.24
N LYS A 66 -5.38 -4.14 0.13
CA LYS A 66 -4.49 -4.24 -1.05
C LYS A 66 -3.03 -3.94 -0.72
N VAL A 67 -2.75 -2.95 0.12
CA VAL A 67 -1.38 -2.59 0.51
C VAL A 67 -0.80 -3.62 1.48
N CYS A 68 -1.58 -4.13 2.43
CA CYS A 68 -1.19 -5.26 3.29
C CYS A 68 -0.84 -6.49 2.45
N HIS A 69 -1.66 -6.85 1.47
CA HIS A 69 -1.38 -7.95 0.55
C HIS A 69 -0.02 -7.76 -0.15
N ASN A 70 0.23 -6.57 -0.70
CA ASN A 70 1.46 -6.27 -1.43
C ASN A 70 2.70 -6.27 -0.52
N LEU A 71 2.57 -5.83 0.75
CA LEU A 71 3.62 -5.98 1.76
C LEU A 71 3.90 -7.45 2.06
N GLY A 72 2.85 -8.25 2.23
CA GLY A 72 2.95 -9.70 2.42
C GLY A 72 3.74 -10.35 1.30
N TYR A 73 3.39 -10.01 0.05
CA TYR A 73 4.06 -10.50 -1.14
C TYR A 73 5.53 -10.04 -1.23
N ALA A 74 5.81 -8.76 -0.99
CA ALA A 74 7.17 -8.24 -1.02
C ALA A 74 8.06 -8.91 0.03
N HIS A 75 7.57 -9.09 1.26
CA HIS A 75 8.29 -9.82 2.32
C HIS A 75 8.50 -11.29 1.96
N TYR A 76 7.50 -11.96 1.37
CA TYR A 76 7.63 -13.33 0.89
C TYR A 76 8.76 -13.47 -0.14
N CYS A 77 8.80 -12.59 -1.15
CA CYS A 77 9.83 -12.57 -2.17
C CYS A 77 11.24 -12.28 -1.61
N LEU A 78 11.33 -11.58 -0.48
CA LEU A 78 12.58 -11.31 0.23
C LEU A 78 12.98 -12.44 1.21
N GLY A 79 12.20 -13.53 1.31
CA GLY A 79 12.43 -14.63 2.24
C GLY A 79 12.06 -14.32 3.70
N GLN A 80 11.36 -13.20 3.93
CA GLN A 80 10.93 -12.73 5.25
C GLN A 80 9.55 -13.29 5.59
N TYR A 81 9.45 -14.62 5.70
CA TYR A 81 8.16 -15.31 5.77
C TYR A 81 7.30 -14.94 6.98
N ARG A 82 7.92 -14.62 8.13
CA ARG A 82 7.18 -14.20 9.34
C ARG A 82 6.43 -12.89 9.11
N ASP A 83 7.10 -11.91 8.49
CA ASP A 83 6.47 -10.64 8.15
C ASP A 83 5.42 -10.83 7.05
N ALA A 84 5.68 -11.70 6.08
CA ALA A 84 4.72 -12.01 5.03
C ALA A 84 3.39 -12.51 5.61
N VAL A 85 3.45 -13.52 6.50
CA VAL A 85 2.27 -14.07 7.18
C VAL A 85 1.53 -12.99 7.96
N ARG A 86 2.25 -12.16 8.74
CA ARG A 86 1.64 -11.08 9.52
C ARG A 86 0.82 -10.13 8.64
N TYR A 87 1.35 -9.74 7.48
CA TYR A 87 0.63 -8.84 6.57
C TYR A 87 -0.53 -9.51 5.84
N TYR A 88 -0.43 -10.80 5.51
CA TYR A 88 -1.56 -11.55 4.97
C TYR A 88 -2.68 -11.77 5.98
N GLU A 89 -2.36 -11.97 7.26
CA GLU A 89 -3.36 -12.02 8.33
C GLU A 89 -4.09 -10.68 8.49
N GLN A 90 -3.36 -9.56 8.36
CA GLN A 90 -3.97 -8.23 8.39
C GLN A 90 -4.89 -7.99 7.18
N ASP A 91 -4.46 -8.36 5.96
CA ASP A 91 -5.29 -8.31 4.74
C ASP A 91 -6.58 -9.12 4.92
N LEU A 92 -6.48 -10.36 5.43
CA LEU A 92 -7.63 -11.21 5.70
C LEU A 92 -8.59 -10.60 6.74
N ALA A 93 -8.06 -9.97 7.79
CA ALA A 93 -8.88 -9.32 8.81
C ALA A 93 -9.66 -8.13 8.22
N LEU A 94 -9.03 -7.31 7.38
CA LEU A 94 -9.67 -6.19 6.70
C LEU A 94 -10.75 -6.65 5.71
N ALA A 95 -10.50 -7.73 4.97
CA ALA A 95 -11.48 -8.31 4.06
C ALA A 95 -12.75 -8.78 4.80
N LYS A 96 -12.60 -9.36 5.99
CA LYS A 96 -13.73 -9.74 6.84
C LYS A 96 -14.50 -8.52 7.36
N ASP A 97 -13.82 -7.50 7.86
CA ASP A 97 -14.46 -6.26 8.32
C ASP A 97 -15.25 -5.57 7.18
N LEU A 98 -14.67 -5.53 5.97
CA LEU A 98 -15.36 -5.00 4.80
C LEU A 98 -16.61 -5.82 4.45
N GLN A 99 -16.52 -7.16 4.47
CA GLN A 99 -17.67 -8.02 4.21
C GLN A 99 -18.79 -7.83 5.23
N GLU A 100 -18.45 -7.71 6.51
CA GLU A 100 -19.42 -7.46 7.58
C GLU A 100 -20.11 -6.10 7.41
N LYS A 101 -19.36 -5.05 7.06
CA LYS A 101 -19.92 -3.72 6.79
C LYS A 101 -20.86 -3.71 5.59
N LEU A 102 -20.50 -4.40 4.51
CA LEU A 102 -21.36 -4.53 3.33
C LEU A 102 -22.63 -5.35 3.60
N ALA A 103 -22.57 -6.34 4.49
CA ALA A 103 -23.74 -7.13 4.87
C ALA A 103 -24.73 -6.37 5.77
N GLN A 104 -24.28 -5.28 6.39
CA GLN A 104 -25.08 -4.42 7.30
C GLN A 104 -25.63 -3.16 6.62
N ALA A 105 -25.27 -2.89 5.36
CA ALA A 105 -25.71 -1.75 4.56
C ALA A 105 -26.97 -2.07 3.75
#